data_AF-A0A6J4VTB6-F1
#
_entry.id   AF-A0A6J4VTB6-F1
#
_cell.length_a   1.000
_cell.length_b   1.000
_cell.length_c   1.000
_cell.angle_alpha   90.00
_cell.angle_beta   90.00
_cell.angle_gamma   90.00
#
_symmetry.space_group_name_H-M   'P 1'
#
loop_
_entity.id
_entity.type
_entity.pdbx_description
1 polymer ?
#
loop_
_entity_poly.entity_id
_entity_poly.type
_entity_poly.pdbx_seq_one_letter_code
_entity_poly.pdbx_strand_id
1 'polypeptide(L)'
;MPRPLTPEALVYDLVQPGEPQVSPDGTQIVFTRTSVDRATKRAVNHLWRCDIDGGGLQQLTHAGERNGGARWSPDGAKIAFVSDRDKRSGLFVLPIAGHGEARELVGHKGPISNLAWSPDGARIAYNTSFDPANPAEVEPPEGAPAPVRVIRRRDYKFDGRGFLGEVRQQTFVVELEGGERRRLTGEGLDHLGPLWSPDGRSIALRRGVPGNLLRTQIALLEVESGAVRTIGPPMSGQVAAWSPSGDRLVFTGSEEAWGQPDFY
;
A
#
# COMPACT_ATOMS: atom_id res chain seq x y z
N MET A 1 41.40 1.57 -12.32
CA MET A 1 41.32 0.33 -11.52
C MET A 1 39.87 0.14 -11.09
N PRO A 2 39.31 -1.08 -11.11
CA PRO A 2 37.96 -1.32 -10.59
C PRO A 2 37.94 -1.04 -9.08
N ARG A 3 36.87 -0.40 -8.61
CA ARG A 3 36.65 -0.14 -7.18
C ARG A 3 36.31 -1.49 -6.51
N PRO A 4 37.02 -1.89 -5.44
CA PRO A 4 36.69 -3.13 -4.72
C PRO A 4 35.30 -3.02 -4.07
N LEU A 5 34.54 -4.12 -4.10
CA LEU A 5 33.29 -4.23 -3.37
C LEU A 5 33.59 -4.41 -1.88
N THR A 6 33.36 -3.37 -1.10
CA THR A 6 33.47 -3.39 0.36
C THR A 6 32.07 -3.33 0.99
N PRO A 7 31.88 -3.75 2.25
CA PRO A 7 30.61 -3.56 2.95
C PRO A 7 30.15 -2.09 2.93
N GLU A 8 31.09 -1.16 3.10
CA GLU A 8 30.82 0.28 3.01
C GLU A 8 30.28 0.68 1.63
N ALA A 9 30.88 0.16 0.55
CA ALA A 9 30.43 0.46 -0.80
C ALA A 9 29.07 -0.17 -1.13
N LEU A 10 28.82 -1.38 -0.62
CA LEU A 10 27.54 -2.06 -0.77
C LEU A 10 26.41 -1.33 -0.04
N VAL A 11 26.68 -0.72 1.12
CA VAL A 11 25.66 -0.03 1.92
C VAL A 11 25.43 1.40 1.44
N TYR A 12 26.49 2.18 1.18
CA TYR A 12 26.35 3.62 1.01
C TYR A 12 26.57 4.13 -0.42
N ASP A 13 27.16 3.32 -1.31
CA ASP A 13 27.42 3.76 -2.69
C ASP A 13 26.42 3.18 -3.70
N LEU A 14 25.62 2.18 -3.29
CA LEU A 14 24.55 1.64 -4.12
C LEU A 14 23.30 2.50 -4.03
N VAL A 15 22.79 2.90 -5.20
CA VAL A 15 21.46 3.49 -5.34
C VAL A 15 20.55 2.46 -5.96
N GLN A 16 19.51 2.07 -5.23
CA GLN A 16 18.59 1.03 -5.65
C GLN A 16 17.33 1.66 -6.26
N PRO A 17 17.07 1.48 -7.58
CA PRO A 17 15.76 1.77 -8.14
C PRO A 17 14.75 0.68 -7.71
N GLY A 18 13.48 1.06 -7.58
CA GLY A 18 12.41 0.15 -7.17
C GLY A 18 11.04 0.66 -7.59
N GLU A 19 10.03 -0.21 -7.48
CA GLU A 19 8.61 0.11 -7.67
C GLU A 19 8.28 0.89 -8.96
N PRO A 20 8.78 0.47 -10.16
CA PRO A 20 8.50 1.20 -11.38
C PRO A 20 7.01 1.11 -11.76
N GLN A 21 6.46 2.22 -12.22
CA GLN A 21 5.10 2.34 -12.76
C GLN A 21 5.11 3.16 -14.04
N VAL A 22 4.61 2.56 -15.11
CA VAL A 22 4.44 3.23 -16.41
C VAL A 22 3.22 4.15 -16.33
N SER A 23 3.30 5.33 -16.95
CA SER A 23 2.19 6.27 -17.08
C SER A 23 1.06 5.68 -17.95
N PRO A 24 -0.20 6.16 -17.81
CA PRO A 24 -1.32 5.62 -18.57
C PRO A 24 -1.16 5.73 -20.09
N ASP A 25 -0.47 6.76 -20.57
CA ASP A 25 -0.16 6.98 -21.99
C ASP A 25 1.08 6.20 -22.48
N GLY A 26 1.78 5.51 -21.57
CA GLY A 26 2.94 4.68 -21.90
C GLY A 26 4.24 5.44 -22.13
N THR A 27 4.28 6.77 -21.90
CA THR A 27 5.42 7.61 -22.29
C THR A 27 6.43 7.84 -21.16
N GLN A 28 6.03 7.65 -19.90
CA GLN A 28 6.85 7.95 -18.72
C GLN A 28 6.86 6.81 -17.70
N ILE A 29 7.88 6.79 -16.85
CA ILE A 29 8.00 5.88 -15.71
C ILE A 29 8.16 6.72 -14.44
N VAL A 30 7.36 6.45 -13.40
CA VAL A 30 7.67 6.87 -12.02
C VAL A 30 8.23 5.68 -11.26
N PHE A 31 9.24 5.92 -10.43
CA PHE A 31 9.89 4.88 -9.64
C PHE A 31 10.51 5.47 -8.38
N THR A 32 10.85 4.62 -7.41
CA THR A 32 11.61 5.02 -6.23
C THR A 32 13.11 4.91 -6.49
N ARG A 33 13.92 5.84 -5.99
CA ARG A 33 15.36 5.63 -5.79
C ARG A 33 15.68 5.66 -4.31
N THR A 34 16.27 4.57 -3.83
CA THR A 34 16.67 4.37 -2.45
C THR A 34 18.18 4.49 -2.32
N SER A 35 18.65 5.24 -1.33
CA SER A 35 20.06 5.36 -0.94
C SER A 35 20.18 5.35 0.59
N VAL A 36 21.35 5.05 1.13
CA VAL A 36 21.58 5.14 2.58
C VAL A 36 22.30 6.44 2.91
N ASP A 37 21.69 7.26 3.77
CA ASP A 37 22.33 8.46 4.27
C ASP A 37 23.46 8.09 5.25
N ARG A 38 24.68 8.55 4.98
CA ARG A 38 25.89 8.17 5.74
C ARG A 38 25.89 8.69 7.17
N ALA A 39 25.28 9.86 7.42
CA ALA A 39 25.29 10.49 8.73
C ALA A 39 24.30 9.81 9.69
N THR A 40 23.09 9.54 9.20
CA THR A 40 21.99 8.96 9.98
C THR A 40 21.95 7.43 9.90
N LYS A 41 22.64 6.83 8.92
CA LYS A 41 22.62 5.39 8.61
C LYS A 41 21.23 4.87 8.25
N ARG A 42 20.33 5.76 7.82
CA ARG A 42 18.96 5.42 7.43
C ARG A 42 18.85 5.34 5.91
N ALA A 43 18.04 4.39 5.45
CA ALA A 43 17.63 4.35 4.06
C ALA A 43 16.65 5.49 3.80
N VAL A 44 16.90 6.25 2.74
CA VAL A 44 16.07 7.34 2.25
C VAL A 44 15.62 6.99 0.85
N ASN A 45 14.33 7.13 0.56
CA ASN A 45 13.79 6.93 -0.77
C ASN A 45 12.93 8.11 -1.23
N HIS A 46 13.17 8.51 -2.46
CA HIS A 46 12.45 9.57 -3.15
C HIS A 46 11.83 9.04 -4.44
N LEU A 47 10.76 9.70 -4.89
CA LEU A 47 10.18 9.44 -6.20
C LEU A 47 10.98 10.17 -7.28
N TRP A 48 11.18 9.45 -8.38
CA TRP A 48 11.83 9.91 -9.59
C TRP A 48 10.97 9.58 -10.78
N ARG A 49 11.13 10.34 -11.85
CA ARG A 49 10.48 10.14 -13.13
C ARG A 49 11.51 10.19 -14.25
N CYS A 50 11.29 9.40 -15.28
CA CYS A 50 11.99 9.51 -16.55
C CYS A 50 11.01 9.21 -17.70
N ASP A 51 11.43 9.52 -18.92
CA ASP A 51 10.76 9.05 -20.12
C ASP A 51 10.96 7.53 -20.28
N ILE A 52 10.13 6.89 -21.10
CA ILE A 52 10.15 5.42 -21.31
C ILE A 52 11.48 4.93 -21.91
N ASP A 53 12.20 5.80 -22.61
CA ASP A 53 13.54 5.53 -23.16
C ASP A 53 14.68 5.79 -22.14
N GLY A 54 14.36 6.23 -20.92
CA GLY A 54 15.29 6.57 -19.86
C GLY A 54 15.77 8.03 -19.87
N GLY A 55 15.34 8.84 -20.84
CA GLY A 55 15.61 10.28 -20.90
C GLY A 55 14.92 11.07 -19.79
N GLY A 56 15.25 12.36 -19.67
CA GLY A 56 14.47 13.29 -18.84
C GLY A 56 14.43 12.99 -17.34
N LEU A 57 15.44 12.30 -16.78
CA LEU A 57 15.47 11.90 -15.37
C LEU A 57 15.30 13.11 -14.43
N GLN A 58 14.24 13.06 -13.60
CA GLN A 58 13.85 14.13 -12.69
C GLN A 58 13.45 13.57 -11.32
N GLN A 59 13.92 14.18 -10.24
CA GLN A 59 13.43 13.91 -8.89
C GLN A 59 12.11 14.67 -8.65
N LEU A 60 11.10 13.98 -8.11
CA LEU A 60 9.77 14.54 -7.88
C LEU A 60 9.53 14.93 -6.41
N THR A 61 10.21 14.29 -5.46
CA THR A 61 10.02 14.53 -4.02
C THR A 61 11.33 14.91 -3.34
N HIS A 62 11.29 15.96 -2.51
CA HIS A 62 12.44 16.45 -1.75
C HIS A 62 12.21 16.48 -0.23
N ALA A 63 10.99 16.16 0.22
CA ALA A 63 10.61 16.12 1.63
C ALA A 63 10.18 14.69 2.05
N GLY A 64 10.39 14.36 3.33
CA GLY A 64 10.20 13.03 3.88
C GLY A 64 11.39 12.12 3.58
N GLU A 65 11.69 11.20 4.50
CA GLU A 65 12.74 10.19 4.32
C GLU A 65 12.22 8.98 3.52
N ARG A 66 10.91 8.71 3.55
CA ARG A 66 10.31 7.51 2.95
C ARG A 66 9.17 7.86 1.99
N ASN A 67 9.47 7.92 0.69
CA ASN A 67 8.48 8.21 -0.36
C ASN A 67 8.35 7.03 -1.33
N GLY A 68 7.22 6.34 -1.33
CA GLY A 68 7.02 5.12 -2.13
C GLY A 68 5.56 4.81 -2.44
N GLY A 69 5.31 3.66 -3.05
CA GLY A 69 3.97 3.21 -3.44
C GLY A 69 3.32 4.10 -4.50
N ALA A 70 4.11 4.74 -5.36
CA ALA A 70 3.63 5.69 -6.35
C ALA A 70 2.61 5.04 -7.31
N ARG A 71 1.52 5.75 -7.63
CA ARG A 71 0.50 5.33 -8.59
C ARG A 71 0.00 6.53 -9.40
N TRP A 72 0.08 6.42 -10.72
CA TRP A 72 -0.50 7.39 -11.63
C TRP A 72 -2.03 7.44 -11.50
N SER A 73 -2.60 8.63 -11.55
CA SER A 73 -4.03 8.79 -11.79
C SER A 73 -4.39 8.28 -13.18
N PRO A 74 -5.65 7.88 -13.43
CA PRO A 74 -6.06 7.33 -14.74
C PRO A 74 -5.85 8.30 -15.91
N ASP A 75 -5.95 9.61 -15.64
CA ASP A 75 -5.71 10.69 -16.60
C ASP A 75 -4.21 11.03 -16.79
N GLY A 76 -3.30 10.42 -16.02
CA GLY A 76 -1.87 10.70 -16.05
C GLY A 76 -1.46 12.05 -15.46
N ALA A 77 -2.40 12.86 -14.95
CA ALA A 77 -2.10 14.22 -14.49
C ALA A 77 -1.52 14.29 -13.07
N LYS A 78 -1.63 13.21 -12.28
CA LYS A 78 -1.27 13.19 -10.85
C LYS A 78 -0.61 11.86 -10.47
N ILE A 79 0.15 11.90 -9.39
CA ILE A 79 0.72 10.71 -8.75
C ILE A 79 0.30 10.69 -7.28
N ALA A 80 -0.37 9.61 -6.88
CA ALA A 80 -0.59 9.29 -5.47
C ALA A 80 0.62 8.52 -4.92
N PHE A 81 1.02 8.80 -3.69
CA PHE A 81 2.14 8.11 -3.04
C PHE A 81 2.03 8.18 -1.52
N VAL A 82 2.83 7.37 -0.82
CA VAL A 82 2.93 7.38 0.63
C VAL A 82 4.21 8.08 1.06
N SER A 83 4.12 8.95 2.06
CA SER A 83 5.24 9.72 2.62
C SER A 83 5.20 9.76 4.15
N ASP A 84 6.35 10.00 4.77
CA ASP A 84 6.53 10.14 6.21
C ASP A 84 6.81 11.59 6.68
N ARG A 85 6.56 12.58 5.81
CA ARG A 85 6.81 14.02 6.04
C ARG A 85 6.36 14.51 7.41
N ASP A 86 5.20 14.05 7.88
CA ASP A 86 4.59 14.49 9.14
C ASP A 86 4.77 13.47 10.28
N LYS A 87 5.86 12.67 10.24
CA LYS A 87 6.20 11.63 11.23
C LYS A 87 5.14 10.54 11.41
N ARG A 88 4.21 10.44 10.47
CA ARG A 88 3.15 9.44 10.35
C ARG A 88 3.11 8.96 8.90
N SER A 89 2.39 7.88 8.61
CA SER A 89 2.20 7.44 7.24
C SER A 89 1.10 8.27 6.59
N GLY A 90 1.46 9.16 5.67
CA GLY A 90 0.52 10.01 4.92
C GLY A 90 0.38 9.56 3.47
N LEU A 91 -0.83 9.65 2.93
CA LEU A 91 -1.15 9.49 1.52
C LEU A 91 -1.18 10.89 0.90
N PHE A 92 -0.30 11.12 -0.07
CA PHE A 92 -0.13 12.39 -0.75
C PHE A 92 -0.51 12.27 -2.23
N VAL A 93 -0.94 13.38 -2.82
CA VAL A 93 -1.14 13.51 -4.26
C VAL A 93 -0.29 14.65 -4.80
N LEU A 94 0.51 14.35 -5.82
CA LEU A 94 1.38 15.28 -6.53
C LEU A 94 0.84 15.54 -7.96
N PRO A 95 0.49 16.79 -8.31
CA PRO A 95 0.24 17.18 -9.70
C PRO A 95 1.53 17.10 -10.53
N ILE A 96 1.44 16.57 -11.75
CA ILE A 96 2.60 16.35 -12.62
C ILE A 96 2.89 17.53 -13.55
N ALA A 97 1.85 18.29 -13.90
CA ALA A 97 2.01 19.54 -14.62
C ALA A 97 2.40 20.67 -13.64
N GLY A 98 3.56 21.31 -13.88
CA GLY A 98 4.00 22.51 -13.18
C GLY A 98 4.87 22.28 -11.94
N HIS A 99 5.04 23.34 -11.14
CA HIS A 99 5.80 23.35 -9.88
C HIS A 99 4.90 23.07 -8.66
N GLY A 100 3.80 22.34 -8.85
CA GLY A 100 2.83 22.09 -7.78
C GLY A 100 3.42 21.24 -6.65
N GLU A 101 3.16 21.63 -5.40
CA GLU A 101 3.55 20.83 -4.24
C GLU A 101 2.58 19.66 -4.00
N ALA A 102 3.11 18.55 -3.48
CA ALA A 102 2.26 17.45 -3.07
C ALA A 102 1.42 17.83 -1.84
N ARG A 103 0.12 17.53 -1.88
CA ARG A 103 -0.79 17.73 -0.75
C ARG A 103 -1.08 16.41 -0.06
N GLU A 104 -1.17 16.41 1.27
CA GLU A 104 -1.67 15.27 2.04
C GLU A 104 -3.19 15.15 1.87
N LEU A 105 -3.69 13.94 1.61
CA LEU A 105 -5.13 13.63 1.65
C LEU A 105 -5.55 13.09 3.01
N VAL A 106 -4.76 12.17 3.55
CA VAL A 106 -5.05 11.45 4.78
C VAL A 106 -3.75 10.94 5.38
N GLY A 107 -3.69 10.87 6.70
CA GLY A 107 -2.63 10.16 7.38
C GLY A 107 -3.13 9.22 8.45
N HIS A 108 -2.29 8.22 8.72
CA HIS A 108 -2.51 7.14 9.65
C HIS A 108 -1.24 6.91 10.48
N LYS A 109 -1.42 6.42 11.70
CA LYS A 109 -0.32 5.90 12.51
C LYS A 109 0.21 4.58 11.96
N GLY A 110 -0.72 3.73 11.51
CA GLY A 110 -0.39 2.51 10.79
C GLY A 110 0.13 2.82 9.38
N PRO A 111 0.97 1.94 8.80
CA PRO A 111 1.47 2.13 7.45
C PRO A 111 0.32 2.07 6.42
N ILE A 112 0.27 3.07 5.56
CA ILE A 112 -0.58 3.08 4.37
C ILE A 112 0.11 2.27 3.26
N SER A 113 -0.66 1.46 2.54
CA SER A 113 -0.15 0.63 1.43
C SER A 113 -1.21 0.37 0.35
N ASN A 114 -0.80 -0.26 -0.75
CA ASN A 114 -1.66 -0.73 -1.85
C ASN A 114 -2.64 0.33 -2.38
N LEU A 115 -2.12 1.51 -2.73
CA LEU A 115 -2.92 2.58 -3.32
C LEU A 115 -3.51 2.13 -4.67
N ALA A 116 -4.78 2.47 -4.92
CA ALA A 116 -5.48 2.23 -6.18
C ALA A 116 -6.47 3.35 -6.47
N TRP A 117 -6.26 4.06 -7.59
CA TRP A 117 -7.19 5.08 -8.08
C TRP A 117 -8.50 4.44 -8.56
N SER A 118 -9.63 5.11 -8.29
CA SER A 118 -10.88 4.80 -8.98
C SER A 118 -10.75 5.15 -10.47
N PRO A 119 -11.53 4.51 -11.36
CA PRO A 119 -11.42 4.73 -12.81
C PRO A 119 -11.69 6.18 -13.25
N ASP A 120 -12.54 6.88 -12.51
CA ASP A 120 -12.86 8.30 -12.72
C ASP A 120 -11.81 9.26 -12.12
N GLY A 121 -10.83 8.75 -11.37
CA GLY A 121 -9.80 9.55 -10.70
C GLY A 121 -10.29 10.37 -9.50
N ALA A 122 -11.54 10.21 -9.05
CA ALA A 122 -12.10 10.99 -7.94
C ALA A 122 -11.71 10.43 -6.56
N ARG A 123 -11.36 9.14 -6.48
CA ARG A 123 -11.15 8.42 -5.21
C ARG A 123 -9.86 7.61 -5.25
N ILE A 124 -9.30 7.35 -4.07
CA ILE A 124 -8.19 6.43 -3.90
C ILE A 124 -8.55 5.40 -2.84
N ALA A 125 -8.55 4.13 -3.23
CA ALA A 125 -8.59 3.01 -2.30
C ALA A 125 -7.18 2.72 -1.76
N TYR A 126 -7.09 2.31 -0.50
CA TYR A 126 -5.81 1.98 0.14
C TYR A 126 -6.02 1.02 1.30
N ASN A 127 -4.93 0.43 1.79
CA ASN A 127 -4.92 -0.37 3.00
C ASN A 127 -4.18 0.31 4.14
N THR A 128 -4.68 0.12 5.36
CA THR A 128 -3.96 0.40 6.60
C THR A 128 -4.48 -0.50 7.73
N SER A 129 -3.72 -0.57 8.83
CA SER A 129 -4.14 -1.28 10.03
C SER A 129 -5.31 -0.55 10.69
N PHE A 130 -6.33 -1.31 11.09
CA PHE A 130 -7.43 -0.83 11.92
C PHE A 130 -7.42 -1.56 13.25
N ASP A 131 -7.37 -0.82 14.35
CA ASP A 131 -7.53 -1.32 15.71
C ASP A 131 -8.95 -1.00 16.21
N PRO A 132 -9.83 -1.99 16.42
CA PRO A 132 -11.17 -1.74 16.96
C PRO A 132 -11.15 -1.18 18.39
N ALA A 133 -10.06 -1.38 19.15
CA ALA A 133 -9.90 -0.78 20.48
C ALA A 133 -9.41 0.67 20.44
N ASN A 134 -8.88 1.13 19.28
CA ASN A 134 -8.42 2.50 19.08
C ASN A 134 -8.76 3.01 17.66
N PRO A 135 -10.05 3.09 17.29
CA PRO A 135 -10.46 3.43 15.93
C PRO A 135 -10.12 4.87 15.53
N ALA A 136 -9.93 5.75 16.52
CA ALA A 136 -9.53 7.14 16.32
C ALA A 136 -7.99 7.33 16.29
N GLU A 137 -7.22 6.24 16.43
CA GLU A 137 -5.76 6.27 16.44
C GLU A 137 -5.20 7.29 17.46
N VAL A 138 -5.73 7.32 18.69
CA VAL A 138 -5.25 8.21 19.75
C VAL A 138 -3.95 7.68 20.33
N GLU A 139 -2.97 8.55 20.62
CA GLU A 139 -1.73 8.09 21.26
C GLU A 139 -2.01 7.78 22.73
N PRO A 140 -1.50 6.66 23.27
CA PRO A 140 -1.53 6.46 24.69
C PRO A 140 -0.73 7.57 25.38
N PRO A 141 -1.15 8.03 26.58
CA PRO A 141 -0.38 8.97 27.37
C PRO A 141 1.05 8.48 27.59
N GLU A 142 1.99 9.42 27.69
CA GLU A 142 3.38 9.09 28.05
C GLU A 142 3.42 8.35 29.39
N GLY A 143 4.18 7.25 29.45
CA GLY A 143 4.28 6.40 30.64
C GLY A 143 3.10 5.46 30.89
N ALA A 144 2.11 5.41 29.99
CA ALA A 144 1.05 4.40 30.08
C ALA A 144 1.65 2.98 30.09
N PRO A 145 1.18 2.08 30.98
CA PRO A 145 1.67 0.72 31.00
C PRO A 145 1.33 0.00 29.69
N ALA A 146 2.21 -0.91 29.28
CA ALA A 146 1.92 -1.75 28.13
C ALA A 146 0.60 -2.52 28.35
N PRO A 147 -0.29 -2.59 27.36
CA PRO A 147 -1.57 -3.26 27.52
C PRO A 147 -1.37 -4.75 27.78
N VAL A 148 -2.14 -5.31 28.72
CA VAL A 148 -2.20 -6.75 28.95
C VAL A 148 -2.77 -7.41 27.70
N ARG A 149 -2.04 -8.39 27.16
CA ARG A 149 -2.44 -9.12 25.96
C ARG A 149 -3.12 -10.42 26.34
N VAL A 150 -4.40 -10.55 26.00
CA VAL A 150 -5.12 -11.83 26.12
C VAL A 150 -5.18 -12.47 24.74
N ILE A 151 -4.40 -13.52 24.54
CA ILE A 151 -4.31 -14.20 23.25
C ILE A 151 -5.42 -15.25 23.15
N ARG A 152 -6.36 -15.01 22.21
CA ARG A 152 -7.47 -15.93 21.93
C ARG A 152 -7.43 -16.54 20.53
N ARG A 153 -6.57 -16.01 19.65
CA ARG A 153 -6.46 -16.44 18.26
C ARG A 153 -5.10 -17.04 17.99
N ARG A 154 -5.05 -18.05 17.10
CA ARG A 154 -3.79 -18.68 16.68
C ARG A 154 -2.89 -17.73 15.90
N ASP A 155 -3.50 -16.80 15.17
CA ASP A 155 -2.86 -15.80 14.34
C ASP A 155 -2.49 -14.52 15.12
N TYR A 156 -1.89 -14.68 16.30
CA TYR A 156 -1.70 -13.59 17.26
C TYR A 156 -0.51 -12.66 16.96
N LYS A 157 0.43 -13.09 16.11
CA LYS A 157 1.64 -12.34 15.75
C LYS A 157 1.99 -12.58 14.29
N PHE A 158 2.52 -11.55 13.63
CA PHE A 158 3.00 -11.63 12.26
C PHE A 158 4.34 -10.90 12.13
N ASP A 159 5.24 -11.43 11.31
CA ASP A 159 6.56 -10.82 11.14
C ASP A 159 6.46 -9.42 10.53
N GLY A 160 7.29 -8.49 11.00
CA GLY A 160 7.21 -7.07 10.61
C GLY A 160 5.96 -6.31 11.10
N ARG A 161 4.91 -6.98 11.60
CA ARG A 161 3.71 -6.33 12.19
C ARG A 161 3.63 -6.47 13.71
N GLY A 162 4.32 -7.44 14.29
CA GLY A 162 4.29 -7.70 15.72
C GLY A 162 2.99 -8.39 16.16
N PHE A 163 2.58 -8.13 17.40
CA PHE A 163 1.36 -8.73 17.98
C PHE A 163 0.12 -8.05 17.42
N LEU A 164 -0.79 -8.86 16.89
CA LEU A 164 -1.94 -8.36 16.14
C LEU A 164 -3.15 -8.13 17.03
N GLY A 165 -3.42 -8.98 18.03
CA GLY A 165 -4.70 -8.93 18.74
C GLY A 165 -5.87 -8.94 17.74
N GLU A 166 -6.73 -7.93 17.82
CA GLU A 166 -7.83 -7.71 16.85
C GLU A 166 -7.47 -6.74 15.71
N VAL A 167 -6.24 -6.23 15.66
CA VAL A 167 -5.77 -5.33 14.60
C VAL A 167 -5.70 -6.07 13.28
N ARG A 168 -6.40 -5.56 12.26
CA ARG A 168 -6.41 -6.14 10.91
C ARG A 168 -6.20 -5.07 9.85
N GLN A 169 -5.59 -5.47 8.73
CA GLN A 169 -5.49 -4.62 7.55
C GLN A 169 -6.88 -4.49 6.93
N GLN A 170 -7.34 -3.26 6.74
CA GLN A 170 -8.65 -2.98 6.17
C GLN A 170 -8.51 -2.11 4.93
N THR A 171 -9.49 -2.20 4.04
CA THR A 171 -9.58 -1.34 2.86
C THR A 171 -10.37 -0.09 3.20
N PHE A 172 -9.78 1.06 2.89
CA PHE A 172 -10.38 2.38 3.00
C PHE A 172 -10.45 3.02 1.61
N VAL A 173 -11.31 4.02 1.48
CA VAL A 173 -11.34 4.94 0.35
C VAL A 173 -11.25 6.36 0.89
N VAL A 174 -10.48 7.21 0.21
CA VAL A 174 -10.43 8.65 0.44
C VAL A 174 -10.86 9.39 -0.82
N GLU A 175 -11.70 10.41 -0.64
CA GLU A 175 -12.10 11.35 -1.69
C GLU A 175 -10.93 12.29 -2.01
N LEU A 176 -10.70 12.52 -3.30
CA LEU A 176 -9.66 13.45 -3.73
C LEU A 176 -9.99 14.87 -3.28
N GLU A 177 -11.25 15.29 -3.39
CA GLU A 177 -11.75 16.57 -2.89
C GLU A 177 -12.17 16.43 -1.42
N GLY A 178 -11.81 17.41 -0.59
CA GLY A 178 -12.17 17.42 0.84
C GLY A 178 -11.41 16.44 1.73
N GLY A 179 -10.82 15.37 1.20
CA GLY A 179 -10.04 14.39 1.98
C GLY A 179 -10.89 13.53 2.91
N GLU A 180 -12.20 13.43 2.65
CA GLU A 180 -13.09 12.58 3.42
C GLU A 180 -12.69 11.11 3.21
N ARG A 181 -12.51 10.38 4.31
CA ARG A 181 -12.13 8.96 4.28
C ARG A 181 -13.22 8.08 4.87
N ARG A 182 -13.41 6.92 4.26
CA ARG A 182 -14.35 5.89 4.72
C ARG A 182 -13.67 4.53 4.74
N ARG A 183 -13.88 3.77 5.83
CA ARG A 183 -13.51 2.35 5.88
C ARG A 183 -14.57 1.52 5.15
N LEU A 184 -14.16 0.70 4.19
CA LEU A 184 -15.09 -0.14 3.44
C LEU A 184 -15.23 -1.55 4.01
N THR A 185 -14.18 -2.09 4.65
CA THR A 185 -14.19 -3.45 5.18
C THR A 185 -14.23 -3.46 6.71
N GLY A 186 -15.09 -4.32 7.25
CA GLY A 186 -15.42 -4.39 8.68
C GLY A 186 -15.04 -5.68 9.38
N GLU A 187 -14.86 -6.76 8.63
CA GLU A 187 -14.65 -8.08 9.18
C GLU A 187 -13.28 -8.22 9.86
N GLY A 188 -13.22 -9.02 10.94
CA GLY A 188 -12.01 -9.29 11.74
C GLY A 188 -10.93 -10.13 11.03
N LEU A 189 -10.75 -9.89 9.73
CA LEU A 189 -9.78 -10.50 8.83
C LEU A 189 -9.07 -9.40 8.02
N ASP A 190 -7.87 -9.72 7.52
CA ASP A 190 -7.14 -8.79 6.64
C ASP A 190 -7.84 -8.68 5.28
N HIS A 191 -7.93 -7.46 4.74
CA HIS A 191 -8.38 -7.14 3.39
C HIS A 191 -7.27 -6.33 2.72
N LEU A 192 -6.76 -6.81 1.58
CA LEU A 192 -5.49 -6.36 1.01
C LEU A 192 -5.54 -6.23 -0.52
N GLY A 193 -4.80 -5.28 -1.06
CA GLY A 193 -4.59 -5.11 -2.50
C GLY A 193 -5.88 -4.74 -3.24
N PRO A 194 -6.54 -3.62 -2.90
CA PRO A 194 -7.75 -3.19 -3.60
C PRO A 194 -7.45 -2.88 -5.06
N LEU A 195 -8.30 -3.37 -5.96
CA LEU A 195 -8.29 -3.08 -7.39
C LEU A 195 -9.71 -2.75 -7.84
N TRP A 196 -9.93 -1.51 -8.27
CA TRP A 196 -11.23 -1.06 -8.75
C TRP A 196 -11.65 -1.80 -10.02
N SER A 197 -12.93 -2.13 -10.10
CA SER A 197 -13.57 -2.52 -11.35
C SER A 197 -13.58 -1.34 -12.33
N PRO A 198 -13.61 -1.57 -13.66
CA PRO A 198 -13.61 -0.49 -14.65
C PRO A 198 -14.79 0.49 -14.52
N ASP A 199 -15.91 0.04 -13.96
CA ASP A 199 -17.11 0.87 -13.71
C ASP A 199 -17.07 1.59 -12.35
N GLY A 200 -16.05 1.35 -11.52
CA GLY A 200 -15.88 1.99 -10.22
C GLY A 200 -16.87 1.54 -9.14
N ARG A 201 -17.68 0.49 -9.37
CA ARG A 201 -18.71 0.04 -8.40
C ARG A 201 -18.21 -1.05 -7.45
N SER A 202 -17.16 -1.76 -7.83
CA SER A 202 -16.61 -2.87 -7.07
C SER A 202 -15.10 -2.75 -6.92
N ILE A 203 -14.57 -3.41 -5.88
CA ILE A 203 -13.14 -3.55 -5.65
C ILE A 203 -12.86 -5.05 -5.51
N ALA A 204 -12.01 -5.58 -6.39
CA ALA A 204 -11.42 -6.90 -6.19
C ALA A 204 -10.28 -6.77 -5.18
N LEU A 205 -10.22 -7.68 -4.21
CA LEU A 205 -9.20 -7.69 -3.18
C LEU A 205 -8.93 -9.10 -2.69
N ARG A 206 -7.89 -9.24 -1.88
CA ARG A 206 -7.62 -10.44 -1.10
C ARG A 206 -8.23 -10.29 0.28
N ARG A 207 -8.98 -11.30 0.71
CA ARG A 207 -9.52 -11.43 2.06
C ARG A 207 -8.79 -12.56 2.77
N GLY A 208 -8.34 -12.35 4.00
CA GLY A 208 -7.72 -13.39 4.82
C GLY A 208 -8.69 -14.52 5.15
N VAL A 209 -8.15 -15.67 5.56
CA VAL A 209 -8.94 -16.82 6.01
C VAL A 209 -8.89 -16.90 7.55
N PRO A 210 -10.02 -17.19 8.23
CA PRO A 210 -10.01 -17.39 9.67
C PRO A 210 -8.99 -18.42 10.12
N GLY A 211 -8.22 -18.08 11.16
CA GLY A 211 -7.22 -18.97 11.75
C GLY A 211 -5.90 -19.09 10.97
N ASN A 212 -5.77 -18.49 9.78
CA ASN A 212 -4.53 -18.51 9.01
C ASN A 212 -4.35 -17.22 8.19
N LEU A 213 -3.46 -16.33 8.65
CA LEU A 213 -3.15 -15.05 7.99
C LEU A 213 -2.35 -15.19 6.69
N LEU A 214 -1.76 -16.36 6.43
CA LEU A 214 -1.01 -16.62 5.20
C LEU A 214 -1.92 -17.08 4.07
N ARG A 215 -3.12 -17.59 4.39
CA ARG A 215 -4.10 -17.99 3.39
C ARG A 215 -5.07 -16.86 3.13
N THR A 216 -5.33 -16.61 1.86
CA THR A 216 -6.28 -15.59 1.41
C THR A 216 -7.35 -16.22 0.54
N GLN A 217 -8.34 -15.43 0.16
CA GLN A 217 -9.34 -15.77 -0.83
C GLN A 217 -9.63 -14.49 -1.61
N ILE A 218 -9.86 -14.63 -2.91
CA ILE A 218 -10.27 -13.47 -3.71
C ILE A 218 -11.69 -13.09 -3.27
N ALA A 219 -11.95 -11.80 -3.15
CA ALA A 219 -13.27 -11.28 -2.86
C ALA A 219 -13.57 -10.03 -3.69
N LEU A 220 -14.85 -9.81 -3.94
CA LEU A 220 -15.41 -8.57 -4.47
C LEU A 220 -16.07 -7.82 -3.33
N LEU A 221 -15.65 -6.58 -3.17
CA LEU A 221 -16.23 -5.59 -2.27
C LEU A 221 -17.08 -4.63 -3.10
N GLU A 222 -18.35 -4.50 -2.78
CA GLU A 222 -19.22 -3.48 -3.35
C GLU A 222 -18.99 -2.15 -2.60
N VAL A 223 -18.76 -1.08 -3.35
CA VAL A 223 -18.21 0.16 -2.80
C VAL A 223 -19.22 0.89 -1.92
N GLU A 224 -20.50 0.96 -2.31
CA GLU A 224 -21.50 1.74 -1.59
C GLU A 224 -21.92 1.07 -0.28
N SER A 225 -22.33 -0.20 -0.34
CA SER A 225 -22.80 -0.96 0.83
C SER A 225 -21.68 -1.53 1.70
N GLY A 226 -20.47 -1.69 1.16
CA GLY A 226 -19.39 -2.41 1.83
C GLY A 226 -19.59 -3.94 1.85
N ALA A 227 -20.55 -4.48 1.10
CA ALA A 227 -20.80 -5.92 1.04
C ALA A 227 -19.61 -6.65 0.39
N VAL A 228 -19.17 -7.74 1.01
CA VAL A 228 -18.05 -8.56 0.53
C VAL A 228 -18.54 -9.95 0.13
N ARG A 229 -18.22 -10.37 -1.10
CA ARG A 229 -18.48 -11.71 -1.62
C ARG A 229 -17.19 -12.38 -2.06
N THR A 230 -16.94 -13.61 -1.59
CA THR A 230 -15.75 -14.37 -1.98
C THR A 230 -15.90 -15.02 -3.36
N ILE A 231 -14.77 -15.23 -4.04
CA ILE A 231 -14.67 -15.90 -5.35
C ILE A 231 -13.69 -17.08 -5.21
N GLY A 232 -14.12 -18.24 -5.70
CA GLY A 232 -13.29 -19.45 -5.74
C GLY A 232 -12.98 -20.01 -4.35
N PRO A 233 -12.16 -21.07 -4.24
CA PRO A 233 -11.66 -21.55 -2.96
C PRO A 233 -10.62 -20.59 -2.38
N PRO A 234 -10.31 -20.68 -1.07
CA PRO A 234 -9.18 -19.95 -0.54
C PRO A 234 -7.88 -20.48 -1.16
N MET A 235 -6.95 -19.57 -1.43
CA MET A 235 -5.72 -19.81 -2.18
C MET A 235 -4.63 -18.84 -1.72
N SER A 236 -3.37 -19.20 -1.95
CA SER A 236 -2.25 -18.27 -1.84
C SER A 236 -2.11 -17.56 -3.18
N GLY A 237 -2.55 -16.31 -3.29
CA GLY A 237 -2.59 -15.62 -4.57
C GLY A 237 -2.86 -14.12 -4.50
N GLN A 238 -2.84 -13.44 -5.64
CA GLN A 238 -3.18 -12.02 -5.82
C GLN A 238 -4.02 -11.80 -7.07
N VAL A 239 -4.98 -10.88 -6.97
CA VAL A 239 -5.69 -10.36 -8.14
C VAL A 239 -4.71 -9.46 -8.90
N ALA A 240 -4.57 -9.70 -10.21
CA ALA A 240 -3.67 -8.95 -11.06
C ALA A 240 -4.38 -7.83 -11.81
N ALA A 241 -5.55 -8.12 -12.40
CA ALA A 241 -6.31 -7.15 -13.19
C ALA A 241 -7.76 -7.55 -13.40
N TRP A 242 -8.60 -6.56 -13.70
CA TRP A 242 -9.92 -6.73 -14.28
C TRP A 242 -9.84 -6.82 -15.81
N SER A 243 -10.76 -7.55 -16.44
CA SER A 243 -11.02 -7.36 -17.88
C SER A 243 -11.55 -5.93 -18.13
N PRO A 244 -11.34 -5.35 -19.33
CA PRO A 244 -11.89 -4.03 -19.65
C PRO A 244 -13.41 -3.93 -19.50
N SER A 245 -14.13 -5.03 -19.74
CA SER A 245 -15.57 -5.17 -19.54
C SER A 245 -16.00 -5.31 -18.07
N GLY A 246 -15.06 -5.57 -17.15
CA GLY A 246 -15.34 -5.75 -15.72
C GLY A 246 -16.01 -7.09 -15.35
N ASP A 247 -16.17 -8.01 -16.30
CA ASP A 247 -16.83 -9.30 -16.10
C ASP A 247 -15.88 -10.44 -15.66
N ARG A 248 -14.57 -10.21 -15.74
CA ARG A 248 -13.53 -11.21 -15.45
C ARG A 248 -12.39 -10.61 -14.63
N LEU A 249 -11.71 -11.50 -13.91
CA LEU A 249 -10.48 -11.22 -13.19
C LEU A 249 -9.37 -12.13 -13.68
N VAL A 250 -8.18 -11.56 -13.88
CA VAL A 250 -6.93 -12.33 -13.95
C VAL A 250 -6.32 -12.28 -12.56
N PHE A 251 -5.91 -13.44 -12.06
CA PHE A 251 -5.24 -13.58 -10.77
C PHE A 251 -4.14 -14.62 -10.88
N THR A 252 -3.15 -14.49 -10.01
CA THR A 252 -2.11 -15.50 -9.82
C THR A 252 -2.32 -16.16 -8.48
N GLY A 253 -2.12 -17.47 -8.40
CA GLY A 253 -2.20 -18.16 -7.11
C GLY A 253 -2.04 -19.66 -7.22
N SER A 254 -1.98 -20.30 -6.06
CA SER A 254 -1.96 -21.74 -5.91
C SER A 254 -3.03 -22.18 -4.91
N GLU A 255 -3.73 -23.25 -5.25
CA GLU A 255 -4.64 -23.94 -4.32
C GLU A 255 -3.86 -24.66 -3.21
N GLU A 256 -2.61 -25.06 -3.50
CA GLU A 256 -1.69 -25.63 -2.52
C GLU A 256 -1.20 -24.54 -1.56
N ALA A 257 -1.20 -24.87 -0.27
CA ALA A 257 -0.70 -23.96 0.75
C ALA A 257 0.84 -23.94 0.70
N TRP A 258 1.41 -22.91 0.05
CA TRP A 258 2.85 -22.62 0.14
C TRP A 258 3.13 -21.79 1.40
N GLY A 259 3.65 -22.44 2.45
CA GLY A 259 3.99 -21.81 3.74
C GLY A 259 3.86 -22.80 4.90
N GLN A 260 4.71 -22.67 5.93
CA GLN A 260 4.90 -23.66 7.01
C GLN A 260 3.58 -24.32 7.49
N PRO A 261 3.42 -25.65 7.33
CA PRO A 261 2.31 -26.39 7.93
C PRO A 261 2.39 -26.46 9.47
N ASP A 262 3.44 -25.92 10.10
CA ASP A 262 3.85 -26.22 11.48
C ASP A 262 3.28 -25.31 12.58
N PHE A 263 2.05 -24.80 12.42
CA PHE A 263 1.29 -24.29 13.56
C PHE A 263 -0.06 -25.00 13.66
N TYR A 264 0.01 -26.28 14.05
CA TYR A 264 -1.13 -27.08 14.51
C TYR A 264 -1.52 -26.72 15.95
#